data_AF-A0A3S1R3L8-F1
#
_entry.id   AF-A0A3S1R3L8-F1
#
_cell.length_a   1.000
_cell.length_b   1.000
_cell.length_c   1.000
_cell.angle_alpha   90.00
_cell.angle_beta   90.00
_cell.angle_gamma   90.00
#
_symmetry.space_group_name_H-M   'P 1'
#
loop_
_entity.id
_entity.type
_entity.pdbx_description
1 polymer ?
#
loop_
_entity_poly.entity_id
_entity_poly.type
_entity_poly.pdbx_seq_one_letter_code
_entity_poly.pdbx_strand_id
1 'polypeptide(L)' 'MHSTSHSKTSIGGISRERIAVLRETEAEVFRKARPKSLAKAGNGLPGFFGGVPMHWMNDWPTPFPILVDSAKSAT' A
#
# COMPACT_ATOMS: atom_id res chain seq x y z
N MET A 1 0.33 40.62 6.96
CA MET A 1 1.41 39.62 7.07
C MET A 1 0.82 38.34 7.66
N HIS A 2 0.35 37.41 6.82
CA HIS A 2 -0.14 36.11 7.28
C HIS A 2 0.95 35.07 7.04
N SER A 3 1.73 34.79 8.08
CA SER A 3 2.71 33.71 8.06
C SER A 3 1.99 32.39 8.31
N THR A 4 1.68 31.65 7.26
CA THR A 4 1.18 30.28 7.37
C THR A 4 2.33 29.38 7.82
N SER A 5 2.48 29.22 9.12
CA SER A 5 3.35 28.21 9.70
C SER A 5 2.86 26.84 9.22
N HIS A 6 3.59 26.24 8.28
CA HIS A 6 3.33 24.88 7.84
C HIS A 6 3.74 23.98 9.01
N SER A 7 2.77 23.68 9.89
CA SER A 7 2.99 22.79 11.02
C SER A 7 3.56 21.48 10.50
N LYS A 8 4.68 21.05 11.07
CA LYS A 8 5.36 19.76 10.77
C LYS A 8 4.42 18.56 10.89
N THR A 9 3.22 18.75 11.45
CA THR A 9 2.16 17.76 11.66
C THR A 9 1.17 17.61 10.48
N SER A 10 1.31 18.39 9.39
CA SER A 10 0.39 18.29 8.24
C SER A 10 1.12 18.03 6.91
N ILE A 11 0.49 17.25 6.02
CA ILE A 11 0.93 16.96 4.65
C ILE A 11 -0.22 17.38 3.73
N GLY A 12 0.02 18.31 2.79
CA GLY A 12 -1.00 18.76 1.85
C GLY A 12 -2.29 19.31 2.49
N GLY A 13 -2.20 19.90 3.70
CA GLY A 13 -3.35 20.37 4.47
C GLY A 13 -4.09 19.29 5.28
N ILE A 14 -3.62 18.05 5.26
CA ILE A 14 -4.18 16.92 6.02
C ILE A 14 -3.23 16.57 7.18
N SER A 15 -3.76 16.39 8.39
CA SER A 15 -2.96 15.94 9.54
C SER A 15 -2.33 14.57 9.28
N ARG A 16 -1.07 14.38 9.66
CA ARG A 16 -0.33 13.11 9.52
C ARG A 16 -1.02 11.96 10.22
N GLU A 17 -1.65 12.21 11.36
CA GLU A 17 -2.35 11.20 12.17
C GLU A 17 -3.55 10.65 11.40
N ARG A 18 -4.36 11.52 10.76
CA ARG A 18 -5.48 11.07 9.91
C ARG A 18 -5.01 10.26 8.70
N ILE A 19 -3.88 10.63 8.09
CA ILE A 19 -3.29 9.85 6.99
C ILE A 19 -2.90 8.46 7.49
N ALA A 20 -2.26 8.37 8.67
CA ALA A 20 -1.86 7.09 9.26
C ALA A 20 -3.07 6.19 9.58
N VAL A 21 -4.13 6.76 10.17
CA VAL A 21 -5.38 6.05 10.47
C VAL A 21 -6.05 5.53 9.19
N LEU A 22 -6.14 6.37 8.15
CA LEU A 22 -6.71 5.96 6.87
C LEU A 22 -5.89 4.83 6.25
N ARG A 23 -4.56 4.95 6.23
CA ARG A 23 -3.67 3.92 5.68
C ARG A 23 -3.88 2.56 6.35
N GLU A 24 -3.98 2.53 7.68
CA GLU A 24 -4.21 1.27 8.40
C GLU A 24 -5.61 0.69 8.12
N THR A 25 -6.62 1.56 8.10
CA THR A 25 -8.01 1.16 7.79
C THR A 25 -8.10 0.52 6.40
N GLU A 26 -7.48 1.14 5.40
CA GLU A 26 -7.46 0.62 4.03
C GLU A 26 -6.59 -0.64 3.89
N ALA A 27 -5.49 -0.76 4.65
CA ALA A 27 -4.68 -1.97 4.69
C ALA A 27 -5.50 -3.18 5.20
N GLU A 28 -6.31 -2.98 6.24
CA GLU A 28 -7.24 -4.00 6.75
C GLU A 28 -8.31 -4.39 5.73
N VAL A 29 -8.92 -3.41 5.06
CA VAL A 29 -9.88 -3.67 3.98
C VAL A 29 -9.23 -4.47 2.85
N PHE A 30 -8.00 -4.11 2.45
CA PHE A 30 -7.25 -4.81 1.42
C PHE A 30 -6.95 -6.26 1.80
N ARG A 31 -6.48 -6.51 3.03
CA ARG A 31 -6.23 -7.86 3.58
C ARG A 31 -7.49 -8.72 3.50
N LYS A 32 -8.63 -8.21 3.97
CA LYS A 32 -9.91 -8.92 3.97
C LYS A 32 -10.42 -9.23 2.57
N ALA A 33 -10.23 -8.31 1.62
CA ALA A 33 -10.70 -8.47 0.25
C ALA A 33 -9.85 -9.46 -0.58
N ARG A 34 -8.60 -9.75 -0.19
CA ARG A 34 -7.63 -10.51 -1.02
C ARG A 34 -6.98 -11.70 -0.27
N PRO A 35 -7.76 -12.64 0.30
CA PRO A 35 -7.21 -13.74 1.09
C PRO A 35 -6.30 -14.68 0.27
N LYS A 36 -6.58 -14.88 -1.03
CA LYS A 36 -5.76 -15.75 -1.90
C LYS A 36 -4.36 -15.17 -2.16
N SER A 37 -4.28 -13.86 -2.42
CA SER A 37 -2.99 -13.18 -2.63
C SER A 37 -2.21 -13.12 -1.32
N LEU A 38 -2.88 -12.83 -0.18
CA LEU A 38 -2.26 -12.89 1.14
C LEU A 38 -1.64 -14.26 1.42
N ALA A 39 -2.39 -15.34 1.19
CA ALA A 39 -1.90 -16.69 1.43
C ALA A 39 -0.68 -17.07 0.58
N LYS A 40 -0.56 -16.54 -0.65
CA LYS A 40 0.51 -16.89 -1.59
C LYS A 40 1.73 -15.96 -1.54
N ALA A 41 1.51 -14.68 -1.26
CA ALA A 41 2.52 -13.63 -1.40
C ALA A 41 2.66 -12.74 -0.15
N GLY A 42 1.89 -12.98 0.92
CA GLY A 42 1.92 -12.17 2.14
C GLY A 42 3.28 -12.14 2.84
N ASN A 43 4.07 -13.22 2.69
CA ASN A 43 5.43 -13.34 3.21
C ASN A 43 6.50 -13.16 2.12
N GLY A 44 6.11 -12.65 0.94
CA GLY A 44 6.95 -12.63 -0.25
C GLY A 44 7.00 -13.98 -0.98
N LEU A 45 7.42 -13.93 -2.24
CA LEU A 45 7.64 -15.09 -3.10
C LEU A 45 9.06 -15.64 -2.88
N PRO A 46 9.22 -16.95 -2.64
CA PRO A 46 10.53 -17.54 -2.38
C PRO A 46 11.45 -17.42 -3.61
N GLY A 47 12.75 -17.27 -3.35
CA GLY A 47 13.77 -17.16 -4.40
C GLY A 47 13.92 -15.76 -5.01
N PHE A 48 13.08 -14.79 -4.62
CA PHE A 48 13.19 -13.41 -5.07
C PHE A 48 13.73 -12.49 -3.96
N PHE A 49 14.73 -11.69 -4.31
CA PHE A 49 15.23 -10.64 -3.44
C PHE A 49 14.13 -9.60 -3.17
N GLY A 50 13.76 -9.41 -1.91
CA GLY A 50 12.64 -8.55 -1.53
C GLY A 50 11.25 -9.15 -1.78
N GLY A 51 11.15 -10.47 -2.02
CA GLY A 51 9.89 -11.20 -2.11
C GLY A 51 9.08 -10.98 -3.40
N VAL A 52 9.62 -10.28 -4.39
CA VAL A 52 8.98 -10.00 -5.69
C VAL A 52 10.01 -10.04 -6.83
N PRO A 53 9.61 -10.41 -8.06
CA PRO A 53 10.54 -10.48 -9.20
C PRO A 53 11.27 -9.18 -9.48
N MET A 54 10.60 -8.06 -9.26
CA MET A 54 11.13 -6.74 -9.55
C MET A 54 10.84 -5.80 -8.38
N HIS A 55 11.88 -5.16 -7.84
CA HIS A 55 11.82 -4.35 -6.62
C HIS A 55 10.72 -3.26 -6.60
N TRP A 56 10.50 -2.56 -7.71
CA TRP A 56 9.42 -1.57 -7.89
C TRP A 56 8.00 -2.09 -7.58
N MET A 57 7.77 -3.40 -7.57
CA MET A 57 6.48 -3.97 -7.16
C MET A 57 6.18 -3.73 -5.67
N ASN A 58 7.20 -3.49 -4.84
CA ASN A 58 7.04 -3.15 -3.43
C ASN A 58 6.74 -1.67 -3.19
N ASP A 59 6.84 -0.83 -4.22
CA ASP A 59 6.52 0.61 -4.11
C ASP A 59 5.00 0.86 -4.13
N TRP A 60 4.21 -0.15 -4.48
CA TRP A 60 2.75 -0.08 -4.45
C TRP A 60 2.28 0.06 -3.00
N PRO A 61 1.32 0.96 -2.69
CA PRO A 61 0.87 1.23 -1.32
C PRO A 61 -0.08 0.14 -0.79
N THR A 62 0.27 -1.13 -0.99
CA THR A 62 -0.49 -2.30 -0.59
C THR A 62 0.29 -3.12 0.43
N PRO A 63 -0.37 -3.77 1.42
CA PRO A 63 0.32 -4.54 2.45
C PRO A 63 1.03 -5.80 1.93
N PHE A 64 0.66 -6.28 0.75
CA PHE A 64 1.34 -7.36 0.02
C PHE A 64 1.05 -7.24 -1.49
N PRO A 65 1.89 -7.82 -2.37
CA PRO A 65 1.69 -7.74 -3.81
C PRO A 65 0.36 -8.33 -4.28
N ILE A 66 -0.28 -7.69 -5.26
CA ILE A 66 -1.47 -8.24 -5.92
C ILE A 66 -1.02 -9.36 -6.86
N LEU A 67 -1.48 -10.58 -6.60
CA LEU A 67 -1.28 -11.70 -7.50
C LEU A 67 -2.46 -11.78 -8.47
N VAL A 68 -2.20 -11.48 -9.75
CA VAL A 68 -3.19 -11.48 -10.83
C VAL A 68 -3.15 -12.82 -11.56
N ASP A 69 -4.30 -13.47 -11.69
CA ASP A 69 -4.43 -14.73 -12.42
C ASP A 69 -4.49 -14.51 -13.94
N SER A 70 -5.30 -13.54 -14.37
CA SER A 70 -5.36 -13.08 -15.75
C SER A 70 -5.80 -11.61 -15.80
N ALA A 71 -5.42 -10.92 -16.87
CA ALA A 71 -5.87 -9.57 -17.17
C ALA A 71 -6.09 -9.43 -18.68
N LYS A 72 -7.14 -8.71 -19.06
CA LYS A 72 -7.46 -8.39 -20.46
C LYS A 72 -8.13 -7.03 -20.50
N SER A 73 -7.66 -6.15 -21.38
CA SER A 73 -8.20 -4.79 -21.52
C SER A 73 -8.15 -4.02 -20.19
N ALA A 74 -8.92 -2.94 -20.02
CA ALA A 74 -8.79 -1.99 -18.91
C ALA A 74 -10.11 -1.72 -18.16
N THR A 75 -11.02 -2.70 -18.14
CA THR A 75 -12.39 -2.55 -17.63
C THR A 75 -12.73 -3.64 -16.65
#